data_AF-A0A2J4RHC6-F1
#
_entry.id   AF-A0A2J4RHC6-F1
#
_cell.length_a   1.000
_cell.length_b   1.000
_cell.length_c   1.000
_cell.angle_alpha   90.00
_cell.angle_beta   90.00
_cell.angle_gamma   90.00
#
_symmetry.space_group_name_H-M   'P 1'
#
loop_
_entity.id
_entity.type
_entity.pdbx_description
1 polymer ?
#
loop_
_entity_poly.entity_id
_entity_poly.type
_entity_poly.pdbx_seq_one_letter_code
_entity_poly.pdbx_strand_id
1 'polypeptide(L)' 'PLQGLVRVTEGAEEKFLGMGEMDDEGRVAPRRLVVEYPV' A
#
# COMPACT_ATOMS: atom_id res chain seq x y z
N PRO A 1 -1.89 13.33 4.92
CA PRO A 1 -1.20 13.89 3.73
C PRO A 1 -1.95 13.45 2.47
N LEU A 2 -2.33 14.39 1.58
CA LEU A 2 -3.02 14.08 0.32
C LEU A 2 -2.05 13.62 -0.78
N GLN A 3 -0.74 13.68 -0.52
CA GLN A 3 0.33 13.33 -1.44
C GLN A 3 1.48 12.70 -0.64
N GLY A 4 2.20 11.74 -1.23
CA GLY A 4 3.44 11.17 -0.68
C GLY A 4 3.42 9.65 -0.46
N LEU A 5 4.54 9.12 0.05
CA LEU A 5 4.71 7.68 0.31
C LEU A 5 3.88 7.23 1.52
N VAL A 6 3.06 6.20 1.33
CA VAL A 6 2.19 5.61 2.35
C VAL A 6 2.54 4.15 2.60
N ARG A 7 2.32 3.68 3.83
CA ARG A 7 2.38 2.24 4.16
C ARG A 7 1.04 1.59 3.85
N VAL A 8 1.07 0.43 3.22
CA VAL A 8 -0.11 -0.36 2.86
C VAL A 8 -0.16 -1.61 3.74
N THR A 9 -1.31 -1.84 4.37
CA THR A 9 -1.58 -2.99 5.24
C THR A 9 -2.88 -3.69 4.83
N GLU A 10 -3.01 -4.97 5.15
CA GLU A 10 -4.18 -5.81 4.83
C GLU A 10 -4.83 -6.40 6.07
N GLY A 11 -6.16 -6.45 6.05
CA GLY A 11 -6.96 -7.18 7.04
C GLY A 11 -7.00 -6.53 8.42
N ALA A 12 -7.71 -7.18 9.35
CA ALA A 12 -7.87 -6.71 10.72
C ALA A 12 -6.55 -6.76 11.52
N GLU A 13 -5.60 -7.59 11.10
CA GLU A 13 -4.29 -7.73 11.72
C GLU A 13 -3.27 -6.69 11.22
N GLU A 14 -3.69 -5.79 10.33
CA GLU A 14 -2.83 -4.76 9.73
C GLU A 14 -1.54 -5.33 9.14
N LYS A 15 -1.62 -6.50 8.49
CA LYS A 15 -0.46 -7.18 7.90
C LYS A 15 0.20 -6.27 6.88
N PHE A 16 1.49 -6.00 7.06
CA PHE A 16 2.21 -5.09 6.17
C PHE A 16 2.42 -5.69 4.77
N LEU A 17 1.97 -4.97 3.73
CA LEU A 17 2.08 -5.37 2.33
C LEU A 17 3.16 -4.60 1.55
N GLY A 18 3.48 -3.37 1.96
CA GLY A 18 4.50 -2.57 1.30
C GLY A 18 4.24 -1.07 1.30
N MET A 19 4.89 -0.39 0.36
CA MET A 19 4.82 1.07 0.20
C MET A 19 4.05 1.44 -1.07
N GLY A 20 3.10 2.35 -0.92
CA GLY A 20 2.35 2.98 -2.01
C GLY A 20 2.65 4.48 -2.09
N GLU A 21 2.19 5.11 -3.15
CA GLU A 21 2.18 6.57 -3.30
C GLU A 21 0.73 7.02 -3.43
N MET A 22 0.32 8.01 -2.63
CA MET A 22 -1.02 8.59 -2.72
C MET A 22 -1.03 9.68 -3.80
N ASP A 23 -1.96 9.56 -4.75
CA ASP A 23 -2.20 10.57 -5.78
C ASP A 23 -3.17 11.65 -5.33
N ASP A 24 -3.33 12.69 -6.16
CA ASP A 24 -4.17 13.86 -5.87
C ASP A 24 -5.67 13.56 -5.78
N GLU A 25 -6.08 12.37 -6.24
CA GLU A 25 -7.45 11.86 -6.14
C GLU A 25 -7.64 10.99 -4.88
N GLY A 26 -6.59 10.88 -4.04
CA GLY A 26 -6.59 10.06 -2.82
C GLY A 26 -6.46 8.56 -3.09
N ARG A 27 -6.18 8.15 -4.33
CA ARG A 27 -5.92 6.75 -4.68
C ARG A 27 -4.48 6.41 -4.33
N VAL A 28 -4.26 5.15 -3.96
CA VAL A 28 -2.92 4.65 -3.67
C VAL A 28 -2.39 3.88 -4.86
N ALA A 29 -1.42 4.46 -5.57
CA ALA A 29 -0.68 3.78 -6.62
C ALA A 29 0.41 2.89 -5.99
N PRO A 30 0.39 1.57 -6.19
CA PRO A 30 1.41 0.69 -5.60
C PRO A 30 2.76 0.87 -6.32
N ARG A 31 3.80 1.30 -5.58
CA ARG A 31 5.18 1.34 -6.10
C ARG A 31 5.94 0.03 -5.88
N ARG A 32 5.70 -0.64 -4.75
CA ARG A 32 6.30 -1.95 -4.42
C ARG A 32 5.36 -2.73 -3.49
N LEU A 33 4.64 -3.71 -4.05
CA LEU A 33 3.86 -4.68 -3.28
C LEU A 33 4.70 -5.93 -3.06
N VAL A 34 4.78 -6.41 -1.82
CA VAL A 34 5.25 -7.75 -1.52
C VAL A 34 4.08 -8.68 -1.78
N VAL A 35 4.05 -9.26 -2.99
CA VAL A 35 3.04 -10.26 -3.34
C VAL A 35 3.54 -11.60 -2.83
N GLU A 36 2.96 -12.10 -1.73
CA GLU A 36 3.11 -13.51 -1.39
C GLU A 36 2.23 -14.30 -2.36
N TYR A 37 2.85 -15.05 -3.27
CA TYR A 37 2.12 -16.04 -4.05
C TYR A 37 1.73 -17.19 -3.11
N PRO A 38 0.44 -17.52 -2.97
CA PRO A 38 0.07 -18.78 -2.34
C PRO A 38 0.65 -19.92 -3.19
N VAL A 39 1.40 -20.80 -2.54
CA VAL A 39 1.92 -22.07 -3.11
C VAL A 39 0.81 -23.10 -3.25
#